data_AF-A0A8C6MEV8-F1
#
_entry.id   AF-A0A8C6MEV8-F1
#
_cell.length_a   1.000
_cell.length_b   1.000
_cell.length_c   1.000
_cell.angle_alpha   90.00
_cell.angle_beta   90.00
_cell.angle_gamma   90.00
#
_symmetry.space_group_name_H-M   'P 1'
#
loop_
_entity.id
_entity.type
_entity.pdbx_description
1 polymer ?
#
loop_
_entity_poly.entity_id
_entity_poly.type
_entity_poly.pdbx_seq_one_letter_code
_entity_poly.pdbx_strand_id
1 'polypeptide(L)'
;MMSESDTKFLQKLYEFINQEKKNLQCPEEGPNELRYIVYRSAFNKVIGRTTAFKRLLLIIKSEYDNIIRQLKRREKAEESEQSVVNTCQRLAAELNERTTILQTHGVELQEDIRTHRSINLESLMKGLSESEDPDVLQKHLKDLEIQKALLMDYRSQGVPLEVQTELEAELQAAERHRDQLSFENKHLRVLFMRLSCVVNRLTCWEQERQEVPLEGVLGSTLQNIQHLSSEPNDEGHGSSCNIDSELFEDEEPTGVDESKLLQDHLDSFVELLESAQYEEAALHAARSPRGVLRNADTMELFAGVQAPPASTPPALLFFRALLFTTAKGDRLSGDVSLQGVRCSLQHGNIHLVTHAVSQDKLMFTEELGDILTEHAQNNHHVLDQCLALASIVYEACKVHKKTALSMCRRGLTHSAAEFMKLNLTADDCMWVLTSSSNPTLLQLLTEPSQGQVAILPVGRACSALLVDPQQHRVVLQLLDSLMSREQGESASC
;
A
#
# COMPACT_ATOMS: atom_id res chain seq x y z
N MET A 1 22.82 11.77 53.03
CA MET A 1 24.26 12.02 52.81
C MET A 1 24.77 10.96 51.85
N MET A 2 25.39 11.36 50.73
CA MET A 2 25.94 10.41 49.75
C MET A 2 27.17 9.73 50.33
N SER A 3 27.34 8.42 50.09
CA SER A 3 28.53 7.71 50.57
C SER A 3 29.78 8.20 49.83
N GLU A 4 30.94 8.18 50.48
CA GLU A 4 32.23 8.53 49.84
C GLU A 4 32.54 7.64 48.63
N SER A 5 31.95 6.45 48.58
CA SER A 5 32.03 5.57 47.42
C SER A 5 31.23 6.09 46.21
N ASP A 6 30.08 6.74 46.47
CA ASP A 6 29.21 7.29 45.42
C ASP A 6 29.77 8.54 44.80
N THR A 7 30.41 9.40 45.60
CA THR A 7 31.08 10.60 45.11
C THR A 7 32.26 10.24 44.20
N LYS A 8 33.09 9.27 44.61
CA LYS A 8 34.21 8.76 43.79
C LYS A 8 33.74 8.12 42.48
N PHE A 9 32.62 7.38 42.50
CA PHE A 9 32.06 6.80 41.28
C PHE A 9 31.53 7.86 40.32
N LEU A 10 30.78 8.84 40.81
CA LEU A 10 30.28 9.93 39.96
C LEU A 10 31.43 10.71 39.33
N GLN A 11 32.50 10.97 40.09
CA GLN A 11 33.69 11.63 39.55
C GLN A 11 34.32 10.83 38.40
N LYS A 12 34.50 9.51 38.56
CA LYS A 12 34.99 8.62 37.49
C LYS A 12 34.03 8.55 36.30
N LEU A 13 32.72 8.65 36.54
CA LEU A 13 31.72 8.64 35.49
C LEU A 13 31.76 9.93 34.66
N TYR A 14 31.94 11.09 35.31
CA TYR A 14 32.12 12.36 34.63
C TYR A 14 33.43 12.41 33.83
N GLU A 15 34.53 11.90 34.40
CA GLU A 15 35.80 11.74 33.68
C GLU A 15 35.63 10.88 32.43
N PHE A 16 34.91 9.75 32.54
CA PHE A 16 34.60 8.89 31.40
C PHE A 16 33.78 9.61 30.31
N ILE A 17 32.71 10.32 30.68
CA ILE A 17 31.88 11.06 29.72
C ILE A 17 32.71 12.10 28.98
N ASN A 18 33.54 12.86 29.69
CA ASN A 18 34.37 13.91 29.10
C ASN A 18 35.45 13.32 28.17
N GLN A 19 36.07 12.21 28.55
CA GLN A 19 37.06 11.53 27.73
C GLN A 19 36.45 10.96 26.44
N GLU A 20 35.29 10.31 26.53
CA GLU A 20 34.59 9.76 25.35
C GLU A 20 34.12 10.87 24.39
N LYS A 21 33.59 11.98 24.92
CA LYS A 21 33.24 13.15 24.10
C LYS A 21 34.44 13.69 23.33
N LYS A 22 35.61 13.78 23.99
CA LYS A 22 36.86 14.24 23.37
C LYS A 22 37.37 13.25 22.31
N ASN A 23 37.30 11.95 22.58
CA ASN A 23 37.73 10.91 21.64
C ASN A 23 36.86 10.87 20.37
N LEU A 24 35.55 11.04 20.53
CA LEU A 24 34.58 10.99 19.42
C LEU A 24 34.40 12.35 18.71
N GLN A 25 35.20 13.37 19.06
CA GLN A 25 35.08 14.75 18.55
C GLN A 25 33.63 15.27 18.59
N CYS A 26 32.91 14.94 19.67
CA CYS A 26 31.51 15.32 19.81
C CYS A 26 31.42 16.84 20.01
N PRO A 27 30.55 17.56 19.27
CA PRO A 27 30.33 19.00 19.51
C PRO A 27 29.88 19.26 20.96
N GLU A 28 30.13 20.45 21.49
CA GLU A 28 29.78 20.84 22.88
C GLU A 28 28.27 21.08 23.06
N GLU A 29 27.57 21.59 22.03
CA GLU A 29 26.14 21.92 22.05
C GLU A 29 25.36 21.29 20.88
N GLY A 30 24.03 21.18 21.01
CA GLY A 30 23.14 20.63 19.97
C GLY A 30 22.82 19.12 20.03
N PRO A 31 21.80 18.67 19.27
CA PRO A 31 21.46 17.25 19.13
C PRO A 31 22.51 16.56 18.25
N ASN A 32 23.15 15.51 18.77
CA ASN A 32 24.16 14.74 18.02
C ASN A 32 24.07 13.26 18.42
N GLU A 33 24.06 12.36 17.42
CA GLU A 33 23.93 10.92 17.61
C GLU A 33 25.06 10.33 18.46
N LEU A 34 26.28 10.86 18.32
CA LEU A 34 27.44 10.45 19.11
C LEU A 34 27.28 10.79 20.59
N ARG A 35 26.63 11.93 20.89
CA ARG A 35 26.34 12.36 22.27
C ARG A 35 25.41 11.38 22.97
N TYR A 36 24.39 10.91 22.25
CA TYR A 36 23.48 9.88 22.75
C TYR A 36 24.22 8.58 23.07
N ILE A 37 25.11 8.13 22.18
CA ILE A 37 25.90 6.90 22.39
C ILE A 37 26.74 7.01 23.68
N VAL A 38 27.40 8.15 23.90
CA VAL A 38 28.20 8.40 25.11
C VAL A 38 27.35 8.36 26.38
N TYR A 39 26.22 9.07 26.41
CA TYR A 39 25.34 9.08 27.58
C TYR A 39 24.66 7.73 27.83
N ARG A 40 24.32 6.98 26.78
CA ARG A 40 23.79 5.61 26.89
C ARG A 40 24.81 4.67 27.53
N SER A 41 26.08 4.80 27.14
CA SER A 41 27.19 4.04 27.74
C SER A 41 27.39 4.40 29.22
N ALA A 42 27.35 5.70 29.54
CA ALA A 42 27.42 6.17 30.93
C ALA A 42 26.25 5.64 31.78
N PHE A 43 25.03 5.65 31.25
CA PHE A 43 23.85 5.13 31.95
C PHE A 43 23.95 3.62 32.21
N ASN A 44 24.51 2.84 31.28
CA ASN A 44 24.80 1.42 31.49
C ASN A 44 25.76 1.19 32.66
N LYS A 45 26.77 2.06 32.84
CA LYS A 45 27.68 1.99 34.00
C LYS A 45 26.96 2.26 35.33
N VAL A 46 25.94 3.14 35.33
CA VAL A 46 25.09 3.41 36.51
C VAL A 46 24.20 2.20 36.84
N ILE A 47 23.61 1.57 35.82
CA ILE A 47 22.83 0.33 35.97
C ILE A 47 23.70 -0.81 36.52
N GLY A 48 24.93 -0.94 36.03
CA GLY A 48 25.86 -2.00 36.45
C GLY A 48 26.25 -1.91 37.94
N ARG A 49 26.24 -0.71 38.53
CA ARG A 49 26.64 -0.48 39.92
C ARG A 49 25.50 -0.68 40.93
N THR A 50 24.25 -0.51 40.52
CA THR A 50 23.09 -0.51 41.43
C THR A 50 22.36 -1.84 41.40
N THR A 51 22.14 -2.47 42.55
CA THR A 51 21.36 -3.72 42.66
C THR A 51 19.90 -3.46 43.05
N ALA A 52 19.64 -2.52 43.97
CA ALA A 52 18.31 -2.25 44.52
C ALA A 52 17.32 -1.63 43.51
N PHE A 53 17.80 -0.81 42.57
CA PHE A 53 16.97 -0.11 41.58
C PHE A 53 17.27 -0.54 40.14
N LYS A 54 17.97 -1.66 39.94
CA LYS A 54 18.40 -2.13 38.62
C LYS A 54 17.23 -2.29 37.65
N ARG A 55 16.12 -2.88 38.12
CA ARG A 55 14.90 -3.09 37.33
C ARG A 55 14.26 -1.78 36.89
N LEU A 56 14.16 -0.81 37.79
CA LEU A 56 13.60 0.51 37.49
C LEU A 56 14.46 1.28 36.47
N LEU A 57 15.78 1.27 36.64
CA LEU A 57 16.70 1.92 35.71
C LEU A 57 16.68 1.26 34.31
N LEU A 58 16.50 -0.07 34.22
CA LEU A 58 16.32 -0.76 32.95
C LEU A 58 15.02 -0.38 32.24
N ILE A 59 13.92 -0.21 32.99
CA ILE A 59 12.64 0.26 32.45
C ILE A 59 12.80 1.68 31.89
N ILE A 60 13.36 2.60 32.69
CA ILE A 60 13.65 3.97 32.25
C ILE A 60 14.51 3.97 30.99
N LYS A 61 15.62 3.20 30.96
CA LYS A 61 16.45 3.06 29.76
C LYS A 61 15.65 2.59 28.55
N SER A 62 14.76 1.61 28.72
CA SER A 62 13.97 1.06 27.62
C SER A 62 12.97 2.07 27.05
N GLU A 63 12.38 2.92 27.90
CA GLU A 63 11.48 4.00 27.47
C GLU A 63 12.22 5.07 26.68
N TYR A 64 13.37 5.54 27.19
CA TYR A 64 14.21 6.51 26.46
C TYR A 64 14.75 5.93 25.14
N ASP A 65 15.25 4.69 25.14
CA ASP A 65 15.69 3.98 23.93
C ASP A 65 14.53 3.83 22.92
N ASN A 66 13.27 3.76 23.36
CA ASN A 66 12.09 3.67 22.51
C ASN A 66 11.69 5.03 21.91
N ILE A 67 11.64 6.08 22.74
CA ILE A 67 11.34 7.45 22.31
C ILE A 67 12.34 7.90 21.25
N ILE A 68 13.64 7.65 21.47
CA ILE A 68 14.68 8.04 20.51
C ILE A 68 14.54 7.28 19.19
N ARG A 69 14.17 5.99 19.23
CA ARG A 69 13.86 5.22 18.01
C ARG A 69 12.65 5.79 17.27
N GLN A 70 11.62 6.24 17.98
CA GLN A 70 10.44 6.86 17.37
C GLN A 70 10.78 8.22 16.74
N LEU A 71 11.58 9.06 17.41
CA LEU A 71 12.02 10.35 16.87
C LEU A 71 12.84 10.17 15.59
N LYS A 72 13.78 9.22 15.56
CA LYS A 72 14.55 8.90 14.34
C LYS A 72 13.69 8.38 13.18
N ARG A 73 12.58 7.69 13.47
CA ARG A 73 11.65 7.24 12.43
C ARG A 73 10.83 8.40 11.87
N ARG A 74 10.42 9.34 12.72
CA ARG A 74 9.69 10.54 12.28
C ARG A 74 10.55 11.45 11.42
N GLU A 75 11.80 11.70 11.82
CA GLU A 75 12.75 12.51 11.03
C GLU A 75 12.97 11.91 9.63
N LYS A 76 13.19 10.59 9.54
CA LYS A 76 13.31 9.89 8.25
C LYS A 76 12.00 9.88 7.44
N ALA A 77 10.85 9.77 8.12
CA ALA A 77 9.55 9.81 7.46
C ALA A 77 9.28 11.22 6.88
N GLU A 78 9.55 12.28 7.64
CA GLU A 78 9.42 13.67 7.21
C GLU A 78 10.35 14.00 6.04
N GLU A 79 11.60 13.52 6.05
CA GLU A 79 12.53 13.65 4.91
C GLU A 79 12.02 12.92 3.65
N SER A 80 11.46 11.71 3.83
CA SER A 80 10.90 10.93 2.73
C SER A 80 9.59 11.51 2.18
N GLU A 81 8.70 11.99 3.06
CA GLU A 81 7.44 12.62 2.71
C GLU A 81 7.67 13.94 1.98
N GLN A 82 8.62 14.76 2.44
CA GLN A 82 8.96 16.01 1.74
C GLN A 82 9.56 15.74 0.35
N SER A 83 10.38 14.68 0.20
CA SER A 83 10.91 14.27 -1.10
C SER A 83 9.81 13.79 -2.05
N VAL A 84 8.87 12.99 -1.55
CA VAL A 84 7.71 12.50 -2.34
C VAL A 84 6.80 13.66 -2.72
N VAL A 85 6.48 14.56 -1.79
CA VAL A 85 5.66 15.76 -2.04
C VAL A 85 6.30 16.66 -3.10
N ASN A 86 7.60 16.90 -3.02
CA ASN A 86 8.32 17.71 -4.03
C ASN A 86 8.29 17.04 -5.42
N THR A 87 8.39 15.71 -5.47
CA THR A 87 8.33 14.93 -6.72
C THR A 87 6.92 14.96 -7.31
N CYS A 88 5.89 14.77 -6.49
CA CYS A 88 4.48 14.85 -6.88
C CYS A 88 4.10 16.26 -7.35
N GLN A 89 4.60 17.32 -6.69
CA GLN A 89 4.36 18.71 -7.13
C GLN A 89 5.01 19.00 -8.49
N ARG A 90 6.22 18.49 -8.74
CA ARG A 90 6.89 18.63 -10.03
C ARG A 90 6.13 17.88 -11.14
N LEU A 91 5.71 16.64 -10.87
CA LEU A 91 4.90 15.85 -11.81
C LEU A 91 3.54 16.50 -12.08
N ALA A 92 2.88 17.06 -11.07
CA ALA A 92 1.62 17.79 -11.24
C ALA A 92 1.77 19.04 -12.11
N ALA A 93 2.88 19.78 -11.96
CA ALA A 93 3.17 20.93 -12.81
C ALA A 93 3.38 20.50 -14.28
N GLU A 94 4.14 19.44 -14.51
CA GLU A 94 4.42 18.90 -15.85
C GLU A 94 3.15 18.35 -16.53
N LEU A 95 2.28 17.68 -15.78
CA LEU A 95 0.98 17.20 -16.27
C LEU A 95 0.03 18.36 -16.61
N ASN A 96 0.00 19.42 -15.81
CA ASN A 96 -0.80 20.61 -16.11
C ASN A 96 -0.31 21.28 -17.40
N GLU A 97 1.00 21.41 -17.59
CA GLU A 97 1.58 21.95 -18.82
C GLU A 97 1.20 21.12 -20.05
N ARG A 98 1.36 19.78 -19.99
CA ARG A 98 0.91 18.88 -21.08
C ARG A 98 -0.59 18.97 -21.34
N THR A 99 -1.40 19.10 -20.30
CA THR A 99 -2.86 19.24 -20.45
C THR A 99 -3.22 20.54 -21.17
N THR A 100 -2.52 21.65 -20.86
CA THR A 100 -2.73 22.91 -21.58
C THR A 100 -2.34 22.82 -23.05
N ILE A 101 -1.23 22.14 -23.37
CA ILE A 101 -0.78 21.92 -24.75
C ILE A 101 -1.77 21.05 -25.53
N LEU A 102 -2.28 19.98 -24.91
CA LEU A 102 -3.28 19.11 -25.54
C LEU A 102 -4.62 19.83 -25.76
N GLN A 103 -5.01 20.71 -24.84
CA GLN A 103 -6.21 21.54 -25.02
C GLN A 103 -6.05 22.51 -26.18
N THR A 104 -4.88 23.15 -26.34
CA THR A 104 -4.62 24.04 -27.48
C THR A 104 -4.62 23.27 -28.80
N HIS A 105 -3.93 22.13 -28.88
CA HIS A 105 -3.92 21.30 -30.08
C HIS A 105 -5.32 20.74 -30.41
N GLY A 106 -6.13 20.42 -29.39
CA GLY A 106 -7.50 19.97 -29.58
C GLY A 106 -8.40 21.04 -30.21
N VAL A 107 -8.22 22.31 -29.82
CA VAL A 107 -8.93 23.44 -30.43
C VAL A 107 -8.47 23.64 -31.88
N GLU A 108 -7.17 23.61 -32.14
CA GLU A 108 -6.59 23.73 -33.49
C GLU A 108 -7.10 22.62 -34.42
N LEU A 109 -7.08 21.36 -33.97
CA LEU A 109 -7.59 20.23 -34.74
C LEU A 109 -9.09 20.35 -35.03
N GLN A 110 -9.87 20.91 -34.10
CA GLN A 110 -11.30 21.13 -34.30
C GLN A 110 -11.56 22.25 -35.32
N GLU A 111 -10.70 23.26 -35.38
CA GLU A 111 -10.69 24.31 -36.41
C GLU A 111 -10.35 23.68 -37.78
N ASP A 112 -9.32 22.85 -37.87
CA ASP A 112 -8.90 22.17 -39.10
C ASP A 112 -9.94 21.19 -39.64
N ILE A 113 -10.62 20.45 -38.77
CA ILE A 113 -11.72 19.57 -39.19
C ILE A 113 -12.88 20.41 -39.77
N ARG A 114 -13.13 21.62 -39.26
CA ARG A 114 -14.16 22.52 -39.80
C ARG A 114 -13.76 23.07 -41.18
N THR A 115 -12.49 23.43 -41.37
CA THR A 115 -11.98 23.93 -42.65
C THR A 115 -11.96 22.81 -43.71
N HIS A 116 -11.50 21.60 -43.37
CA HIS A 116 -11.47 20.47 -44.31
C HIS A 116 -12.86 19.95 -44.71
N ARG A 117 -13.86 19.99 -43.80
CA ARG A 117 -15.25 19.67 -44.16
C ARG A 117 -15.85 20.64 -45.18
N SER A 118 -15.30 21.86 -45.29
CA SER A 118 -15.76 22.84 -46.29
C SER A 118 -15.11 22.69 -47.67
N ILE A 119 -14.02 21.89 -47.80
CA ILE A 119 -13.18 21.84 -49.00
C ILE A 119 -13.40 20.57 -49.87
N ASN A 120 -14.25 19.61 -49.47
CA ASN A 120 -14.55 18.39 -50.24
C ASN A 120 -16.02 18.38 -50.68
N LEU A 121 -16.41 18.53 -51.96
CA LEU A 121 -16.21 17.54 -53.03
C LEU A 121 -16.30 18.12 -54.47
N GLU A 122 -16.53 19.43 -54.65
CA GLU A 122 -16.89 20.00 -55.99
C GLU A 122 -15.74 20.66 -56.75
N SER A 123 -14.64 21.03 -56.07
CA SER A 123 -13.57 21.84 -56.67
C SER A 123 -12.46 21.04 -57.36
N LEU A 124 -12.35 19.73 -57.11
CA LEU A 124 -11.17 18.96 -57.50
C LEU A 124 -11.17 18.45 -58.96
N MET A 125 -12.29 18.56 -59.70
CA MET A 125 -12.41 17.98 -61.06
C MET A 125 -12.45 18.98 -62.22
N LYS A 126 -12.21 20.28 -62.00
CA LYS A 126 -12.42 21.28 -63.06
C LYS A 126 -11.25 22.26 -63.16
N GLY A 127 -10.14 21.83 -63.76
CA GLY A 127 -8.98 22.72 -63.81
C GLY A 127 -7.81 22.30 -64.68
N LEU A 128 -8.03 21.66 -65.83
CA LEU A 128 -7.03 21.68 -66.90
C LEU A 128 -7.76 21.94 -68.22
N SER A 129 -7.91 23.22 -68.54
CA SER A 129 -8.22 23.65 -69.90
C SER A 129 -7.52 24.99 -70.13
N GLU A 130 -6.63 24.96 -71.10
CA GLU A 130 -5.82 26.09 -71.59
C GLU A 130 -6.74 27.26 -71.95
N SER A 131 -6.62 28.37 -71.21
CA SER A 131 -7.40 29.59 -71.44
C SER A 131 -6.45 30.79 -71.42
N GLU A 132 -6.46 31.57 -72.49
CA GLU A 132 -5.59 32.74 -72.74
C GLU A 132 -6.16 34.04 -72.13
N ASP A 133 -7.16 33.94 -71.25
CA ASP A 133 -7.86 35.10 -70.69
C ASP A 133 -7.10 35.65 -69.46
N PRO A 134 -6.63 36.91 -69.47
CA PRO A 134 -5.74 37.45 -68.43
C PRO A 134 -6.34 37.42 -67.01
N ASP A 135 -7.66 37.57 -66.87
CA ASP A 135 -8.33 37.52 -65.57
C ASP A 135 -8.39 36.09 -64.99
N VAL A 136 -8.44 35.07 -65.86
CA VAL A 136 -8.43 33.65 -65.45
C VAL A 136 -7.02 33.25 -65.02
N LEU A 137 -6.00 33.69 -65.74
CA LEU A 137 -4.60 33.51 -65.35
C LEU A 137 -4.27 34.23 -64.04
N GLN A 138 -4.81 35.43 -63.81
CA GLN A 138 -4.57 36.17 -62.57
C GLN A 138 -5.26 35.52 -61.36
N LYS A 139 -6.43 34.90 -61.57
CA LYS A 139 -7.08 34.07 -60.55
C LYS A 139 -6.26 32.82 -60.24
N HIS A 140 -5.76 32.13 -61.27
CA HIS A 140 -4.92 30.95 -61.10
C HIS A 140 -3.59 31.26 -60.40
N LEU A 141 -3.01 32.43 -60.66
CA LEU A 141 -1.79 32.90 -60.00
C LEU A 141 -2.03 33.17 -58.51
N LYS A 142 -3.18 33.77 -58.15
CA LYS A 142 -3.59 33.91 -56.74
C LYS A 142 -3.81 32.57 -56.07
N ASP A 143 -4.43 31.61 -56.77
CA ASP A 143 -4.66 30.26 -56.23
C ASP A 143 -3.33 29.53 -55.97
N LEU A 144 -2.34 29.69 -56.87
CA LEU A 144 -0.98 29.16 -56.69
C LEU A 144 -0.21 29.87 -55.56
N GLU A 145 -0.42 31.18 -55.36
CA GLU A 145 0.17 31.93 -54.23
C GLU A 145 -0.40 31.46 -52.88
N ILE A 146 -1.71 31.19 -52.82
CA ILE A 146 -2.36 30.62 -51.63
C ILE A 146 -1.85 29.21 -51.37
N GLN A 147 -1.71 28.39 -52.43
CA GLN A 147 -1.20 27.02 -52.31
C GLN A 147 0.27 26.98 -51.85
N LYS A 148 1.09 27.94 -52.32
CA LYS A 148 2.46 28.12 -51.84
C LYS A 148 2.50 28.56 -50.37
N ALA A 149 1.61 29.45 -49.94
CA ALA A 149 1.53 29.88 -48.55
C ALA A 149 1.17 28.70 -47.62
N LEU A 150 0.19 27.87 -48.03
CA LEU A 150 -0.21 26.67 -47.28
C LEU A 150 0.90 25.62 -47.19
N LEU A 151 1.67 25.40 -48.26
CA LEU A 151 2.80 24.46 -48.24
C LEU A 151 3.96 24.97 -47.36
N MET A 152 4.15 26.29 -47.26
CA MET A 152 5.12 26.88 -46.35
C MET A 152 4.68 26.77 -44.88
N ASP A 153 3.38 26.89 -44.62
CA ASP A 153 2.77 26.69 -43.31
C ASP A 153 2.90 25.22 -42.83
N TYR A 154 2.71 24.27 -43.75
CA TYR A 154 2.92 22.84 -43.48
C TYR A 154 4.39 22.50 -43.18
N ARG A 155 5.33 23.22 -43.81
CA ARG A 155 6.77 23.06 -43.55
C ARG A 155 7.18 23.62 -42.17
N SER A 156 6.45 24.60 -41.63
CA SER A 156 6.62 25.09 -40.26
C SER A 156 5.95 24.22 -39.18
N GLN A 157 5.07 23.28 -39.56
CA GLN A 157 4.42 22.33 -38.64
C GLN A 157 5.15 20.98 -38.52
N GLY A 158 6.18 20.73 -39.34
CA GLY A 158 7.08 19.60 -39.14
C GLY A 158 7.98 19.81 -37.92
N VAL A 159 8.19 18.78 -37.11
CA VAL A 159 9.15 18.81 -36.00
C VAL A 159 10.53 19.16 -36.57
N PRO A 160 11.21 20.21 -36.07
CA PRO A 160 12.55 20.57 -36.53
C PRO A 160 13.47 19.35 -36.43
N LEU A 161 14.28 19.12 -37.45
CA LEU A 161 15.19 17.97 -37.52
C LEU A 161 16.10 17.91 -36.27
N GLU A 162 16.43 19.07 -35.71
CA GLU A 162 17.19 19.24 -34.47
C GLU A 162 16.51 18.56 -33.26
N VAL A 163 15.20 18.73 -33.09
CA VAL A 163 14.43 18.14 -31.97
C VAL A 163 14.32 16.62 -32.12
N GLN A 164 14.18 16.13 -33.35
CA GLN A 164 14.22 14.70 -33.62
C GLN A 164 15.59 14.10 -33.27
N THR A 165 16.69 14.77 -33.65
CA THR A 165 18.04 14.30 -33.31
C THR A 165 18.35 14.34 -31.82
N GLU A 166 17.75 15.29 -31.08
CA GLU A 166 17.87 15.40 -29.63
C GLU A 166 17.15 14.24 -28.92
N LEU A 167 15.90 13.96 -29.30
CA LEU A 167 15.14 12.82 -28.77
C LEU A 167 15.79 11.46 -29.09
N GLU A 168 16.34 11.30 -30.30
CA GLU A 168 17.10 10.10 -30.68
C GLU A 168 18.38 9.94 -29.85
N ALA A 169 19.05 11.05 -29.51
CA ALA A 169 20.23 11.04 -28.64
C ALA A 169 19.89 10.68 -27.18
N GLU A 170 18.78 11.22 -26.65
CA GLU A 170 18.28 10.88 -25.32
C GLU A 170 17.88 9.40 -25.21
N LEU A 171 17.19 8.87 -26.23
CA LEU A 171 16.83 7.45 -26.30
C LEU A 171 18.08 6.57 -26.26
N GLN A 172 19.09 6.86 -27.08
CA GLN A 172 20.35 6.12 -27.06
C GLN A 172 21.10 6.23 -25.74
N ALA A 173 21.04 7.39 -25.06
CA ALA A 173 21.64 7.54 -23.73
C ALA A 173 20.95 6.66 -22.69
N ALA A 174 19.61 6.58 -22.73
CA ALA A 174 18.82 5.73 -21.86
C ALA A 174 19.10 4.24 -22.11
N GLU A 175 19.21 3.82 -23.37
CA GLU A 175 19.57 2.43 -23.73
C GLU A 175 20.95 2.05 -23.20
N ARG A 176 21.97 2.91 -23.39
CA ARG A 176 23.32 2.67 -22.84
C ARG A 176 23.31 2.58 -21.32
N HIS A 177 22.50 3.41 -20.64
CA HIS A 177 22.38 3.37 -19.19
C HIS A 177 21.74 2.06 -18.70
N ARG A 178 20.67 1.61 -19.37
CA ARG A 178 20.05 0.31 -19.10
C ARG A 178 21.03 -0.84 -19.27
N ASP A 179 21.81 -0.83 -20.35
CA ASP A 179 22.77 -1.89 -20.63
C ASP A 179 23.92 -1.91 -19.60
N GLN A 180 24.36 -0.73 -19.13
CA GLN A 180 25.30 -0.62 -18.02
C GLN A 180 24.74 -1.21 -16.72
N LEU A 181 23.51 -0.85 -16.34
CA LEU A 181 22.86 -1.39 -15.15
C LEU A 181 22.66 -2.92 -15.25
N SER A 182 22.36 -3.43 -16.44
CA SER A 182 22.26 -4.88 -16.69
C SER A 182 23.60 -5.57 -16.46
N PHE A 183 24.70 -4.98 -16.95
CA PHE A 183 26.05 -5.51 -16.72
C PHE A 183 26.42 -5.48 -15.23
N GLU A 184 26.16 -4.38 -14.53
CA GLU A 184 26.41 -4.26 -13.10
C GLU A 184 25.59 -5.27 -12.29
N ASN A 185 24.32 -5.49 -12.65
CA ASN A 185 23.46 -6.47 -12.01
C ASN A 185 24.00 -7.90 -12.20
N LYS A 186 24.39 -8.28 -13.43
CA LYS A 186 25.04 -9.57 -13.71
C LYS A 186 26.31 -9.74 -12.88
N HIS A 187 27.14 -8.71 -12.80
CA HIS A 187 28.36 -8.74 -11.98
C HIS A 187 28.05 -8.92 -10.48
N LEU A 188 27.06 -8.20 -9.95
CA LEU A 188 26.62 -8.33 -8.55
C LEU A 188 26.05 -9.72 -8.25
N ARG A 189 25.31 -10.33 -9.18
CA ARG A 189 24.80 -11.70 -9.05
C ARG A 189 25.94 -12.71 -8.92
N VAL A 190 26.95 -12.61 -9.77
CA VAL A 190 28.15 -13.47 -9.69
C VAL A 190 28.86 -13.29 -8.35
N LEU A 191 29.00 -12.04 -7.88
CA LEU A 191 29.59 -11.76 -6.57
C LEU A 191 28.78 -12.37 -5.42
N PHE A 192 27.46 -12.19 -5.44
CA PHE A 192 26.56 -12.74 -4.44
C PHE A 192 26.64 -14.27 -4.40
N MET A 193 26.63 -14.93 -5.56
CA MET A 193 26.79 -16.37 -5.68
C MET A 193 28.11 -16.82 -5.04
N ARG A 194 29.24 -16.19 -5.41
CA ARG A 194 30.56 -16.51 -4.84
C ARG A 194 30.60 -16.35 -3.32
N LEU A 195 30.04 -15.26 -2.81
CA LEU A 195 29.95 -15.00 -1.38
C LEU A 195 29.07 -16.03 -0.66
N SER A 196 27.92 -16.38 -1.25
CA SER A 196 27.00 -17.36 -0.70
C SER A 196 27.64 -18.75 -0.61
N CYS A 197 28.35 -19.18 -1.65
CA CYS A 197 29.11 -20.44 -1.63
C CYS A 197 30.15 -20.46 -0.50
N VAL A 198 30.88 -19.36 -0.31
CA VAL A 198 31.89 -19.24 0.77
C VAL A 198 31.21 -19.26 2.14
N VAL A 199 30.13 -18.50 2.33
CA VAL A 199 29.39 -18.45 3.60
C VAL A 199 28.79 -19.82 3.94
N ASN A 200 28.14 -20.49 2.99
CA ASN A 200 27.56 -21.81 3.21
C ASN A 200 28.64 -22.82 3.64
N ARG A 201 29.81 -22.81 2.98
CA ARG A 201 30.93 -23.67 3.35
C ARG A 201 31.51 -23.33 4.73
N LEU A 202 31.61 -22.05 5.08
CA LEU A 202 32.04 -21.62 6.42
C LEU A 202 31.04 -22.06 7.49
N THR A 203 29.74 -21.97 7.24
CA THR A 203 28.71 -22.42 8.19
C THR A 203 28.72 -23.93 8.38
N CYS A 204 28.94 -24.72 7.32
CA CYS A 204 29.13 -26.17 7.44
C CYS A 204 30.39 -26.50 8.25
N TRP A 205 31.50 -25.80 7.99
CA TRP A 205 32.75 -25.99 8.73
C TRP A 205 32.60 -25.67 10.24
N GLU A 206 31.86 -24.62 10.58
CA GLU A 206 31.58 -24.25 11.98
C GLU A 206 30.66 -25.28 12.68
N GLN A 207 29.68 -25.83 11.96
CA GLN A 207 28.74 -26.83 12.47
C GLN A 207 29.35 -28.23 12.62
N GLU A 208 30.23 -28.62 11.69
CA GLU A 208 30.91 -29.93 11.68
C GLU A 208 32.04 -30.03 12.72
N ARG A 209 32.39 -28.93 13.40
CA ARG A 209 33.30 -28.90 14.56
C ARG A 209 34.66 -29.61 14.37
N GLN A 210 35.27 -29.73 13.17
CA GLN A 210 36.47 -30.59 13.06
C GLN A 210 37.62 -30.18 12.11
N GLU A 211 38.82 -30.36 12.69
CA GLU A 211 40.12 -30.90 12.20
C GLU A 211 40.80 -30.40 10.92
N VAL A 212 40.14 -29.72 9.97
CA VAL A 212 40.79 -29.24 8.73
C VAL A 212 41.10 -27.74 8.82
N PRO A 213 42.34 -27.28 8.47
CA PRO A 213 42.66 -25.87 8.47
C PRO A 213 41.78 -25.08 7.49
N LEU A 214 41.27 -23.95 7.96
CA LEU A 214 40.35 -23.06 7.24
C LEU A 214 40.85 -22.66 5.84
N GLU A 215 42.17 -22.51 5.72
CA GLU A 215 42.86 -22.15 4.46
C GLU A 215 42.66 -23.21 3.37
N GLY A 216 42.63 -24.49 3.72
CA GLY A 216 42.39 -25.59 2.77
C GLY A 216 40.94 -25.67 2.32
N VAL A 217 40.00 -25.36 3.21
CA VAL A 217 38.56 -25.34 2.91
C VAL A 217 38.20 -24.15 2.03
N LEU A 218 38.74 -22.97 2.34
CA LEU A 218 38.57 -21.77 1.50
C LEU A 218 39.29 -21.94 0.16
N GLY A 219 40.50 -22.50 0.14
CA GLY A 219 41.24 -22.79 -1.09
C GLY A 219 40.49 -23.72 -2.04
N SER A 220 39.97 -24.84 -1.52
CA SER A 220 39.16 -25.79 -2.33
C SER A 220 37.83 -25.18 -2.79
N THR A 221 37.18 -24.37 -1.96
CA THR A 221 35.93 -23.69 -2.33
C THR A 221 36.16 -22.65 -3.43
N LEU A 222 37.22 -21.86 -3.33
CA LEU A 222 37.59 -20.88 -4.37
C LEU A 222 38.00 -21.55 -5.68
N GLN A 223 38.66 -22.71 -5.62
CA GLN A 223 39.03 -23.49 -6.80
C GLN A 223 37.78 -24.06 -7.49
N ASN A 224 36.80 -24.56 -6.73
CA ASN A 224 35.52 -25.01 -7.28
C ASN A 224 34.72 -23.86 -7.92
N ILE A 225 34.75 -22.66 -7.33
CA ILE A 225 34.15 -21.44 -7.89
C ILE A 225 34.80 -21.05 -9.23
N GLN A 226 36.10 -21.26 -9.40
CA GLN A 226 36.81 -21.00 -10.67
C GLN A 226 36.37 -21.97 -11.77
N HIS A 227 36.09 -23.24 -11.44
CA HIS A 227 35.60 -24.23 -12.41
C HIS A 227 34.14 -23.98 -12.85
N LEU A 228 33.33 -23.28 -12.05
CA LEU A 228 31.96 -22.88 -12.40
C LEU A 228 31.89 -21.64 -13.31
N SER A 229 32.99 -20.88 -13.45
CA SER A 229 33.03 -19.66 -14.28
C SER A 229 33.61 -19.88 -15.68
N SER A 230 34.02 -21.10 -16.01
CA SER A 230 34.27 -21.54 -17.37
C SER A 230 32.98 -22.09 -17.97
N GLU A 231 32.50 -21.45 -19.05
CA GLU A 231 31.36 -21.85 -19.88
C GLU A 231 31.20 -23.38 -20.05
N PRO A 232 29.96 -23.89 -20.11
CA PRO A 232 29.69 -25.32 -20.17
C PRO A 232 30.01 -25.83 -21.58
N ASN A 233 31.13 -26.54 -21.71
CA ASN A 233 31.22 -27.55 -22.76
C ASN A 233 30.68 -28.86 -22.20
N ASP A 234 29.85 -29.46 -23.04
CA ASP A 234 29.07 -30.67 -22.89
C ASP A 234 29.86 -31.88 -22.32
N GLU A 235 29.08 -32.81 -21.77
CA GLU A 235 29.40 -34.19 -21.40
C GLU A 235 30.09 -34.50 -20.05
N GLY A 236 29.28 -35.05 -19.14
CA GLY A 236 29.63 -36.32 -18.49
C GLY A 236 30.25 -36.28 -17.10
N HIS A 237 29.44 -36.71 -16.12
CA HIS A 237 29.82 -37.37 -14.84
C HIS A 237 30.22 -36.48 -13.64
N GLY A 238 29.23 -36.27 -12.76
CA GLY A 238 29.22 -36.92 -11.44
C GLY A 238 30.11 -36.34 -10.33
N SER A 239 29.68 -35.24 -9.69
CA SER A 239 29.72 -35.14 -8.23
C SER A 239 28.88 -33.96 -7.75
N SER A 240 27.84 -34.30 -6.98
CA SER A 240 26.80 -33.40 -6.49
C SER A 240 27.31 -32.47 -5.39
N CYS A 241 27.21 -31.17 -5.64
CA CYS A 241 26.74 -30.22 -4.65
C CYS A 241 25.59 -29.42 -5.27
N ASN A 242 24.39 -29.98 -5.19
CA ASN A 242 23.11 -29.36 -5.55
C ASN A 242 22.83 -28.14 -4.66
N ILE A 243 23.34 -26.97 -5.04
CA ILE A 243 22.81 -25.68 -4.56
C ILE A 243 22.17 -24.91 -5.73
N ASP A 244 22.49 -25.29 -6.97
CA ASP A 244 22.12 -24.53 -8.17
C ASP A 244 20.69 -24.79 -8.70
N SER A 245 19.99 -25.84 -8.27
CA SER A 245 18.61 -26.13 -8.75
C SER A 245 17.50 -25.50 -7.89
N GLU A 246 17.66 -25.32 -6.58
CA GLU A 246 16.50 -24.98 -5.72
C GLU A 246 16.30 -23.48 -5.44
N LEU A 247 17.26 -22.61 -5.78
CA LEU A 247 17.18 -21.19 -5.43
C LEU A 247 16.77 -20.26 -6.59
N PHE A 248 16.81 -20.74 -7.84
CA PHE A 248 16.59 -19.92 -9.02
C PHE A 248 15.83 -20.61 -10.17
N GLU A 249 15.26 -21.80 -9.97
CA GLU A 249 14.44 -22.46 -11.01
C GLU A 249 13.07 -21.80 -11.25
N ASP A 250 12.63 -20.87 -10.39
CA ASP A 250 11.32 -20.21 -10.53
C ASP A 250 11.31 -18.83 -11.21
N GLU A 251 12.46 -18.21 -11.53
CA GLU A 251 12.47 -16.97 -12.33
C GLU A 251 13.72 -16.87 -13.21
N GLU A 252 13.57 -17.11 -14.52
CA GLU A 252 14.03 -16.21 -15.60
C GLU A 252 13.86 -16.88 -16.99
N PRO A 253 12.74 -16.68 -17.70
CA PRO A 253 12.81 -16.54 -19.14
C PRO A 253 13.30 -15.11 -19.42
N THR A 254 14.50 -15.01 -19.97
CA THR A 254 15.07 -13.83 -20.65
C THR A 254 14.10 -12.66 -20.85
N GLY A 255 14.27 -11.57 -20.09
CA GLY A 255 13.39 -10.39 -20.03
C GLY A 255 13.13 -9.60 -21.33
N VAL A 256 13.47 -10.14 -22.49
CA VAL A 256 13.10 -9.62 -23.82
C VAL A 256 11.72 -10.13 -24.26
N ASP A 257 11.28 -11.29 -23.76
CA ASP A 257 10.02 -11.92 -24.17
C ASP A 257 8.83 -11.57 -23.25
N GLU A 258 9.08 -11.35 -21.95
CA GLU A 258 8.03 -10.98 -20.99
C GLU A 258 7.41 -9.60 -21.28
N SER A 259 8.22 -8.63 -21.71
CA SER A 259 7.70 -7.30 -22.07
C SER A 259 6.76 -7.37 -23.27
N LYS A 260 7.04 -8.26 -24.23
CA LYS A 260 6.18 -8.47 -25.40
C LYS A 260 4.92 -9.22 -25.00
N LEU A 261 5.05 -10.28 -24.21
CA LEU A 261 3.91 -11.05 -23.71
C LEU A 261 2.96 -10.21 -22.84
N LEU A 262 3.50 -9.27 -22.05
CA LEU A 262 2.71 -8.28 -21.32
C LEU A 262 2.02 -7.30 -22.26
N GLN A 263 2.72 -6.81 -23.28
CA GLN A 263 2.15 -5.90 -24.27
C GLN A 263 1.02 -6.56 -25.06
N ASP A 264 1.22 -7.80 -25.54
CA ASP A 264 0.20 -8.60 -26.22
C ASP A 264 -1.03 -8.83 -25.32
N HIS A 265 -0.82 -9.02 -24.01
CA HIS A 265 -1.90 -9.13 -23.03
C HIS A 265 -2.68 -7.82 -22.82
N LEU A 266 -2.00 -6.67 -22.86
CA LEU A 266 -2.66 -5.37 -22.77
C LEU A 266 -3.44 -5.05 -24.04
N ASP A 267 -2.86 -5.30 -25.21
CA ASP A 267 -3.50 -5.07 -26.50
C ASP A 267 -4.76 -5.92 -26.64
N SER A 268 -4.66 -7.22 -26.33
CA SER A 268 -5.82 -8.12 -26.31
C SER A 268 -6.91 -7.69 -25.31
N PHE A 269 -6.52 -7.12 -24.16
CA PHE A 269 -7.48 -6.59 -23.19
C PHE A 269 -8.24 -5.36 -23.73
N VAL A 270 -7.53 -4.43 -24.38
CA VAL A 270 -8.12 -3.24 -24.99
C VAL A 270 -9.07 -3.64 -26.13
N GLU A 271 -8.68 -4.57 -26.99
CA GLU A 271 -9.54 -5.08 -28.06
C GLU A 271 -10.86 -5.70 -27.54
N LEU A 272 -10.79 -6.47 -26.44
CA LEU A 272 -11.98 -7.05 -25.80
C LEU A 272 -12.90 -5.98 -25.18
N LEU A 273 -12.33 -4.90 -24.65
CA LEU A 273 -13.10 -3.76 -24.15
C LEU A 273 -13.77 -2.98 -25.28
N GLU A 274 -13.05 -2.67 -26.36
CA GLU A 274 -13.57 -1.94 -27.52
C GLU A 274 -14.67 -2.72 -28.26
N SER A 275 -14.53 -4.05 -28.31
CA SER A 275 -15.55 -4.94 -28.87
C SER A 275 -16.75 -5.18 -27.94
N ALA A 276 -16.82 -4.49 -26.79
CA ALA A 276 -17.87 -4.59 -25.78
C ALA A 276 -18.06 -6.01 -25.19
N GLN A 277 -17.03 -6.86 -25.25
CA GLN A 277 -17.03 -8.22 -24.69
C GLN A 277 -16.57 -8.20 -23.23
N TYR A 278 -17.36 -7.57 -22.37
CA TYR A 278 -16.95 -7.28 -20.99
C TYR A 278 -16.70 -8.52 -20.11
N GLU A 279 -17.40 -9.64 -20.36
CA GLU A 279 -17.19 -10.88 -19.61
C GLU A 279 -15.81 -11.49 -19.89
N GLU A 280 -15.44 -11.56 -21.17
CA GLU A 280 -14.13 -12.08 -21.59
C GLU A 280 -13.00 -11.11 -21.22
N ALA A 281 -13.22 -9.80 -21.38
CA ALA A 281 -12.27 -8.77 -20.94
C ALA A 281 -11.99 -8.88 -19.44
N ALA A 282 -13.03 -9.08 -18.63
CA ALA A 282 -12.92 -9.26 -17.19
C ALA A 282 -12.11 -10.51 -16.82
N LEU A 283 -12.39 -11.64 -17.47
CA LEU A 283 -11.66 -12.89 -17.24
C LEU A 283 -10.20 -12.79 -17.66
N HIS A 284 -9.94 -12.13 -18.80
CA HIS A 284 -8.61 -11.90 -19.33
C HIS A 284 -7.77 -11.02 -18.38
N ALA A 285 -8.32 -9.90 -17.93
CA ALA A 285 -7.67 -9.04 -16.95
C ALA A 285 -7.41 -9.76 -15.61
N ALA A 286 -8.36 -10.58 -15.16
CA ALA A 286 -8.20 -11.34 -13.92
C ALA A 286 -7.12 -12.43 -14.00
N ARG A 287 -6.83 -12.97 -15.19
CA ARG A 287 -5.77 -13.95 -15.46
C ARG A 287 -4.43 -13.31 -15.86
N SER A 288 -4.32 -11.99 -15.81
CA SER A 288 -3.13 -11.26 -16.21
C SER A 288 -1.87 -11.76 -15.49
N PRO A 289 -0.77 -12.03 -16.22
CA PRO A 289 0.49 -12.47 -15.63
C PRO A 289 1.01 -11.43 -14.65
N ARG A 290 1.53 -11.89 -13.50
CA ARG A 290 1.96 -11.06 -12.36
C ARG A 290 0.88 -10.12 -11.78
N GLY A 291 -0.37 -10.26 -12.24
CA GLY A 291 -1.48 -9.43 -11.80
C GLY A 291 -1.39 -7.96 -12.24
N VAL A 292 -0.74 -7.65 -13.37
CA VAL A 292 -0.59 -6.27 -13.86
C VAL A 292 -1.95 -5.57 -14.04
N LEU A 293 -2.95 -6.29 -14.57
CA LEU A 293 -4.33 -5.80 -14.72
C LEU A 293 -5.22 -6.04 -13.48
N ARG A 294 -4.68 -6.58 -12.39
CA ARG A 294 -5.43 -6.84 -11.14
C ARG A 294 -5.32 -5.67 -10.16
N ASN A 295 -5.51 -4.46 -10.68
CA ASN A 295 -5.30 -3.21 -9.95
C ASN A 295 -6.59 -2.34 -9.90
N ALA A 296 -6.52 -1.23 -9.13
CA ALA A 296 -7.64 -0.32 -8.94
C ALA A 296 -7.99 0.44 -10.23
N ASP A 297 -7.00 0.78 -11.06
CA ASP A 297 -7.20 1.50 -12.32
C ASP A 297 -8.06 0.69 -13.30
N THR A 298 -7.81 -0.63 -13.39
CA THR A 298 -8.61 -1.53 -14.23
C THR A 298 -10.04 -1.65 -13.71
N MET A 299 -10.23 -1.66 -12.39
CA MET A 299 -11.56 -1.65 -11.78
C MET A 299 -12.31 -0.33 -12.07
N GLU A 300 -11.63 0.82 -12.01
CA GLU A 300 -12.20 2.12 -12.34
C GLU A 300 -12.56 2.21 -13.82
N LEU A 301 -11.71 1.69 -14.71
CA LEU A 301 -11.99 1.58 -16.14
C LEU A 301 -13.30 0.82 -16.38
N PHE A 302 -13.48 -0.36 -15.77
CA PHE A 302 -14.72 -1.12 -15.86
C PHE A 302 -15.93 -0.41 -15.22
N ALA A 303 -15.72 0.41 -14.18
CA ALA A 303 -16.77 1.19 -13.54
C ALA A 303 -17.24 2.38 -14.40
N GLY A 304 -16.35 2.95 -15.22
CA GLY A 304 -16.67 4.03 -16.15
C GLY A 304 -17.47 3.60 -17.38
N VAL A 305 -17.50 2.29 -17.69
CA VAL A 305 -18.23 1.75 -18.84
C VAL A 305 -19.73 1.69 -18.57
N GLN A 306 -20.52 2.42 -19.36
CA GLN A 306 -21.98 2.34 -19.32
C GLN A 306 -22.45 1.10 -20.09
N ALA A 307 -22.78 0.04 -19.37
CA ALA A 307 -23.37 -1.15 -19.96
C ALA A 307 -24.90 -1.01 -20.16
N PRO A 308 -25.49 -1.77 -21.11
CA PRO A 308 -26.94 -1.78 -21.30
C PRO A 308 -27.69 -2.09 -20.00
N PRO A 309 -28.85 -1.46 -19.74
CA PRO A 309 -29.55 -1.54 -18.44
C PRO A 309 -30.04 -2.94 -18.03
N ALA A 310 -30.03 -3.91 -18.95
CA ALA A 310 -30.38 -5.31 -18.70
C ALA A 310 -29.17 -6.22 -18.43
N SER A 311 -27.94 -5.71 -18.56
CA SER A 311 -26.70 -6.49 -18.42
C SER A 311 -26.06 -6.31 -17.04
N THR A 312 -25.29 -7.30 -16.61
CA THR A 312 -24.52 -7.19 -15.36
C THR A 312 -23.46 -6.09 -15.52
N PRO A 313 -23.27 -5.20 -14.55
CA PRO A 313 -22.26 -4.14 -14.63
C PRO A 313 -20.86 -4.72 -14.89
N PRO A 314 -20.06 -4.15 -15.82
CA PRO A 314 -18.73 -4.66 -16.14
C PRO A 314 -17.79 -4.71 -14.92
N ALA A 315 -17.85 -3.72 -14.03
CA ALA A 315 -17.10 -3.72 -12.77
C ALA A 315 -17.45 -4.91 -11.86
N LEU A 316 -18.72 -5.32 -11.83
CA LEU A 316 -19.15 -6.48 -11.05
C LEU A 316 -18.69 -7.80 -11.70
N LEU A 317 -18.68 -7.87 -13.04
CA LEU A 317 -18.13 -9.01 -13.77
C LEU A 317 -16.63 -9.17 -13.51
N PHE A 318 -15.88 -8.07 -13.55
CA PHE A 318 -14.46 -8.06 -13.23
C PHE A 318 -14.19 -8.50 -11.78
N PHE A 319 -14.93 -7.97 -10.81
CA PHE A 319 -14.79 -8.40 -9.42
C PHE A 319 -15.10 -9.91 -9.22
N ARG A 320 -16.12 -10.44 -9.90
CA ARG A 320 -16.40 -11.89 -9.90
C ARG A 320 -15.24 -12.69 -10.50
N ALA A 321 -14.70 -12.25 -11.63
CA ALA A 321 -13.57 -12.89 -12.29
C ALA A 321 -12.31 -12.89 -11.41
N LEU A 322 -12.02 -11.78 -10.73
CA LEU A 322 -10.94 -11.67 -9.74
C LEU A 322 -11.11 -12.67 -8.60
N LEU A 323 -12.30 -12.74 -7.99
CA LEU A 323 -12.55 -13.69 -6.91
C LEU A 323 -12.46 -15.15 -7.36
N PHE A 324 -12.82 -15.45 -8.60
CA PHE A 324 -12.72 -16.80 -9.16
C PHE A 324 -11.26 -17.21 -9.45
N THR A 325 -10.48 -16.31 -10.02
CA THR A 325 -9.08 -16.56 -10.43
C THR A 325 -8.07 -16.44 -9.29
N THR A 326 -8.41 -15.76 -8.20
CA THR A 326 -7.55 -15.68 -7.01
C THR A 326 -7.41 -17.07 -6.37
N ALA A 327 -6.17 -17.54 -6.27
CA ALA A 327 -5.84 -18.81 -5.64
C ALA A 327 -6.25 -18.83 -4.16
N LYS A 328 -6.44 -20.04 -3.61
CA LYS A 328 -6.75 -20.18 -2.18
C LYS A 328 -5.54 -19.76 -1.35
N GLY A 329 -5.72 -18.76 -0.49
CA GLY A 329 -4.65 -18.21 0.35
C GLY A 329 -4.10 -16.87 -0.13
N ASP A 330 -4.35 -16.51 -1.40
CA ASP A 330 -4.01 -15.19 -1.93
C ASP A 330 -5.14 -14.19 -1.68
N ARG A 331 -4.76 -12.93 -1.44
CA ARG A 331 -5.67 -11.83 -1.21
C ARG A 331 -5.57 -10.80 -2.31
N LEU A 332 -6.72 -10.24 -2.70
CA LEU A 332 -6.76 -9.03 -3.54
C LEU A 332 -6.15 -7.84 -2.78
N SER A 333 -5.61 -6.87 -3.52
CA SER A 333 -5.15 -5.60 -2.94
C SER A 333 -6.27 -4.88 -2.17
N GLY A 334 -5.90 -4.03 -1.21
CA GLY A 334 -6.84 -3.25 -0.39
C GLY A 334 -7.78 -2.40 -1.25
N ASP A 335 -7.23 -1.67 -2.22
CA ASP A 335 -8.01 -0.76 -3.08
C ASP A 335 -9.02 -1.52 -3.95
N VAL A 336 -8.57 -2.62 -4.57
CA VAL A 336 -9.41 -3.49 -5.41
C VAL A 336 -10.50 -4.17 -4.58
N SER A 337 -10.15 -4.64 -3.37
CA SER A 337 -11.11 -5.23 -2.42
C SER A 337 -12.19 -4.22 -2.04
N LEU A 338 -11.79 -2.98 -1.76
CA LEU A 338 -12.69 -1.91 -1.33
C LEU A 338 -13.63 -1.46 -2.45
N GLN A 339 -13.10 -1.20 -3.65
CA GLN A 339 -13.91 -0.84 -4.81
C GLN A 339 -14.85 -1.98 -5.23
N GLY A 340 -14.36 -3.22 -5.26
CA GLY A 340 -15.15 -4.39 -5.61
C GLY A 340 -16.32 -4.64 -4.65
N VAL A 341 -16.11 -4.46 -3.34
CA VAL A 341 -17.19 -4.54 -2.35
C VAL A 341 -18.17 -3.38 -2.46
N ARG A 342 -17.72 -2.14 -2.66
CA ARG A 342 -18.63 -1.00 -2.94
C ARG A 342 -19.52 -1.27 -4.14
N CYS A 343 -18.92 -1.72 -5.25
CA CYS A 343 -19.66 -2.08 -6.46
C CYS A 343 -20.67 -3.20 -6.19
N SER A 344 -20.27 -4.26 -5.48
CA SER A 344 -21.16 -5.37 -5.15
C SER A 344 -22.35 -4.94 -4.30
N LEU A 345 -22.13 -4.07 -3.31
CA LEU A 345 -23.18 -3.57 -2.43
C LEU A 345 -24.13 -2.61 -3.15
N GLN A 346 -23.63 -1.72 -4.02
CA GLN A 346 -24.47 -0.83 -4.84
C GLN A 346 -25.45 -1.60 -5.72
N HIS A 347 -25.04 -2.77 -6.22
CA HIS A 347 -25.86 -3.64 -7.06
C HIS A 347 -26.58 -4.75 -6.26
N GLY A 348 -26.65 -4.66 -4.93
CA GLY A 348 -27.38 -5.60 -4.07
C GLY A 348 -26.82 -7.03 -4.02
N ASN A 349 -25.58 -7.25 -4.47
CA ASN A 349 -24.94 -8.56 -4.54
C ASN A 349 -24.18 -8.90 -3.23
N ILE A 350 -24.86 -8.86 -2.08
CA ILE A 350 -24.27 -9.18 -0.77
C ILE A 350 -23.64 -10.58 -0.74
N HIS A 351 -24.26 -11.56 -1.41
CA HIS A 351 -23.78 -12.94 -1.42
C HIS A 351 -22.37 -13.09 -1.99
N LEU A 352 -22.00 -12.23 -2.96
CA LEU A 352 -20.66 -12.21 -3.52
C LEU A 352 -19.64 -11.74 -2.48
N VAL A 353 -20.00 -10.72 -1.69
CA VAL A 353 -19.17 -10.21 -0.59
C VAL A 353 -19.05 -11.25 0.52
N THR A 354 -20.15 -11.92 0.90
CA THR A 354 -20.14 -13.02 1.86
C THR A 354 -19.20 -14.14 1.43
N HIS A 355 -19.28 -14.55 0.16
CA HIS A 355 -18.37 -15.54 -0.41
C HIS A 355 -16.91 -15.08 -0.40
N ALA A 356 -16.64 -13.82 -0.77
CA ALA A 356 -15.30 -13.26 -0.79
C ALA A 356 -14.66 -13.18 0.61
N VAL A 357 -15.43 -12.76 1.62
CA VAL A 357 -14.99 -12.67 3.02
C VAL A 357 -14.78 -14.07 3.61
N SER A 358 -15.71 -14.99 3.41
CA SER A 358 -15.61 -16.37 3.93
C SER A 358 -14.45 -17.18 3.33
N GLN A 359 -14.07 -16.90 2.08
CA GLN A 359 -12.91 -17.51 1.44
C GLN A 359 -11.60 -16.77 1.71
N ASP A 360 -11.62 -15.72 2.54
CA ASP A 360 -10.44 -14.92 2.91
C ASP A 360 -9.69 -14.35 1.69
N LYS A 361 -10.41 -14.06 0.60
CA LYS A 361 -9.85 -13.58 -0.68
C LYS A 361 -9.68 -12.07 -0.74
N LEU A 362 -10.21 -11.35 0.25
CA LEU A 362 -10.12 -9.91 0.34
C LEU A 362 -9.02 -9.51 1.32
N MET A 363 -8.39 -8.37 1.05
CA MET A 363 -7.63 -7.68 2.08
C MET A 363 -8.60 -6.94 2.99
N PHE A 364 -8.59 -7.30 4.27
CA PHE A 364 -9.44 -6.65 5.27
C PHE A 364 -8.81 -5.33 5.71
N THR A 365 -9.58 -4.26 5.57
CA THR A 365 -9.22 -2.91 6.00
C THR A 365 -10.32 -2.36 6.91
N GLU A 366 -9.99 -1.37 7.74
CA GLU A 366 -10.99 -0.71 8.60
C GLU A 366 -12.10 -0.04 7.75
N GLU A 367 -11.71 0.60 6.64
CA GLU A 367 -12.62 1.24 5.69
C GLU A 367 -13.61 0.26 5.07
N LEU A 368 -13.17 -0.98 4.79
CA LEU A 368 -14.05 -2.03 4.27
C LEU A 368 -15.17 -2.38 5.26
N GLY A 369 -14.83 -2.45 6.55
CA GLY A 369 -15.82 -2.65 7.61
C GLY A 369 -16.78 -1.47 7.76
N ASP A 370 -16.29 -0.25 7.58
CA ASP A 370 -17.10 0.97 7.65
C ASP A 370 -18.15 1.00 6.51
N ILE A 371 -17.75 0.64 5.29
CA ILE A 371 -18.65 0.54 4.13
C ILE A 371 -19.76 -0.49 4.38
N LEU A 372 -19.42 -1.66 4.93
CA LEU A 372 -20.42 -2.68 5.27
C LEU A 372 -21.39 -2.19 6.34
N THR A 373 -20.88 -1.44 7.32
CA THR A 373 -21.68 -0.88 8.42
C THR A 373 -22.62 0.22 7.92
N GLU A 374 -22.15 1.11 7.05
CA GLU A 374 -22.95 2.15 6.41
C GLU A 374 -24.05 1.54 5.53
N HIS A 375 -23.69 0.53 4.72
CA HIS A 375 -24.66 -0.16 3.88
C HIS A 375 -25.75 -0.87 4.71
N ALA A 376 -25.38 -1.43 5.87
CA ALA A 376 -26.33 -2.03 6.81
C ALA A 376 -27.36 -1.02 7.35
N GLN A 377 -26.93 0.22 7.62
CA GLN A 377 -27.81 1.29 8.11
C GLN A 377 -28.81 1.74 7.04
N ASN A 378 -28.36 1.80 5.78
CA ASN A 378 -29.21 2.17 4.66
C ASN A 378 -30.16 1.03 4.24
N ASN A 379 -29.80 -0.24 4.48
CA ASN A 379 -30.52 -1.42 4.01
C ASN A 379 -30.88 -2.41 5.12
N HIS A 380 -32.02 -2.19 5.77
CA HIS A 380 -32.51 -3.00 6.90
C HIS A 380 -32.67 -4.50 6.58
N HIS A 381 -32.95 -4.86 5.32
CA HIS A 381 -33.14 -6.26 4.91
C HIS A 381 -31.86 -7.10 4.96
N VAL A 382 -30.69 -6.47 4.85
CA VAL A 382 -29.37 -7.13 4.88
C VAL A 382 -28.59 -6.79 6.16
N LEU A 383 -29.22 -6.15 7.13
CA LEU A 383 -28.56 -5.55 8.29
C LEU A 383 -27.72 -6.56 9.08
N ASP A 384 -28.28 -7.73 9.43
CA ASP A 384 -27.54 -8.74 10.19
C ASP A 384 -26.36 -9.31 9.38
N GLN A 385 -26.57 -9.60 8.09
CA GLN A 385 -25.51 -10.12 7.21
C GLN A 385 -24.36 -9.13 7.06
N CYS A 386 -24.66 -7.86 6.74
CA CYS A 386 -23.66 -6.81 6.61
C CYS A 386 -22.88 -6.58 7.92
N LEU A 387 -23.57 -6.51 9.06
CA LEU A 387 -22.92 -6.30 10.34
C LEU A 387 -22.13 -7.54 10.80
N ALA A 388 -22.56 -8.74 10.43
CA ALA A 388 -21.79 -9.97 10.69
C ALA A 388 -20.48 -9.94 9.91
N LEU A 389 -20.52 -9.61 8.63
CA LEU A 389 -19.33 -9.45 7.78
C LEU A 389 -18.42 -8.33 8.32
N ALA A 390 -18.98 -7.18 8.70
CA ALA A 390 -18.23 -6.08 9.28
C ALA A 390 -17.52 -6.50 10.58
N SER A 391 -18.18 -7.31 11.43
CA SER A 391 -17.57 -7.83 12.66
C SER A 391 -16.32 -8.67 12.37
N ILE A 392 -16.40 -9.56 11.37
CA ILE A 392 -15.27 -10.40 10.92
C ILE A 392 -14.12 -9.52 10.41
N VAL A 393 -14.44 -8.52 9.57
CA VAL A 393 -13.44 -7.59 9.01
C VAL A 393 -12.76 -6.79 10.12
N TYR A 394 -13.51 -6.18 11.04
CA TYR A 394 -12.93 -5.40 12.14
C TYR A 394 -12.10 -6.26 13.10
N GLU A 395 -12.54 -7.49 13.37
CA GLU A 395 -11.79 -8.43 14.21
C GLU A 395 -10.44 -8.79 13.58
N ALA A 396 -10.41 -9.08 12.28
CA ALA A 396 -9.18 -9.33 11.55
C ALA A 396 -8.23 -8.12 11.54
N CYS A 397 -8.79 -6.90 11.43
CA CYS A 397 -8.05 -5.64 11.52
C CYS A 397 -7.62 -5.25 12.94
N LYS A 398 -8.01 -6.01 13.97
CA LYS A 398 -7.77 -5.71 15.40
C LYS A 398 -8.41 -4.39 15.87
N VAL A 399 -9.51 -3.96 15.24
CA VAL A 399 -10.25 -2.75 15.63
C VAL A 399 -11.39 -3.12 16.59
N HIS A 400 -11.01 -3.49 17.82
CA HIS A 400 -11.93 -4.07 18.82
C HIS A 400 -13.14 -3.18 19.16
N LYS A 401 -13.00 -1.84 19.16
CA LYS A 401 -14.10 -0.91 19.45
C LYS A 401 -15.24 -1.01 18.43
N LYS A 402 -14.89 -1.17 17.14
CA LYS A 402 -15.86 -1.26 16.04
C LYS A 402 -16.48 -2.66 15.97
N THR A 403 -15.70 -3.71 16.27
CA THR A 403 -16.22 -5.09 16.44
C THR A 403 -17.27 -5.16 17.55
N ALA A 404 -17.01 -4.56 18.71
CA ALA A 404 -17.98 -4.53 19.80
C ALA A 404 -19.26 -3.77 19.40
N LEU A 405 -19.11 -2.60 18.76
CA LEU A 405 -20.24 -1.82 18.29
C LEU A 405 -21.09 -2.57 17.25
N SER A 406 -20.46 -3.28 16.31
CA SER A 406 -21.18 -4.09 15.32
C SER A 406 -21.93 -5.26 15.97
N MET A 407 -21.34 -5.94 16.96
CA MET A 407 -22.03 -6.96 17.77
C MET A 407 -23.24 -6.39 18.52
N CYS A 408 -23.10 -5.20 19.13
CA CYS A 408 -24.21 -4.54 19.83
C CYS A 408 -25.35 -4.19 18.86
N ARG A 409 -25.05 -3.70 17.66
CA ARG A 409 -26.04 -3.37 16.62
C ARG A 409 -26.77 -4.61 16.07
N ARG A 410 -26.15 -5.79 16.14
CA ARG A 410 -26.78 -7.08 15.81
C ARG A 410 -27.66 -7.64 16.93
N GLY A 411 -27.65 -7.03 18.11
CA GLY A 411 -28.35 -7.54 19.29
C GLY A 411 -27.59 -8.61 20.08
N LEU A 412 -26.31 -8.86 19.77
CA LEU A 412 -25.45 -9.80 20.50
C LEU A 412 -24.86 -9.14 21.76
N THR A 413 -25.72 -8.62 22.63
CA THR A 413 -25.34 -7.77 23.78
C THR A 413 -24.44 -8.47 24.80
N HIS A 414 -24.76 -9.71 25.16
CA HIS A 414 -23.96 -10.48 26.12
C HIS A 414 -22.59 -10.85 25.55
N SER A 415 -22.54 -11.33 24.30
CA SER A 415 -21.28 -11.65 23.64
C SER A 415 -20.41 -10.41 23.45
N ALA A 416 -21.03 -9.27 23.11
CA ALA A 416 -20.34 -7.99 23.06
C ALA A 416 -19.78 -7.60 24.43
N ALA A 417 -20.58 -7.68 25.50
CA ALA A 417 -20.12 -7.34 26.85
C ALA A 417 -18.90 -8.19 27.26
N GLU A 418 -18.94 -9.51 27.07
CA GLU A 418 -17.82 -10.42 27.35
C GLU A 418 -16.58 -10.09 26.50
N PHE A 419 -16.76 -9.82 25.21
CA PHE A 419 -15.67 -9.41 24.33
C PHE A 419 -15.04 -8.09 24.76
N MET A 420 -15.86 -7.12 25.19
CA MET A 420 -15.40 -5.82 25.70
C MET A 420 -14.61 -5.98 27.01
N LYS A 421 -15.02 -6.90 27.90
CA LYS A 421 -14.27 -7.17 29.16
C LYS A 421 -12.84 -7.63 28.92
N LEU A 422 -12.63 -8.41 27.86
CA LEU A 422 -11.35 -9.04 27.56
C LEU A 422 -10.42 -8.16 26.72
N ASN A 423 -10.98 -7.34 25.82
CA ASN A 423 -10.20 -6.71 24.74
C ASN A 423 -10.20 -5.18 24.73
N LEU A 424 -11.01 -4.52 25.58
CA LEU A 424 -11.17 -3.06 25.54
C LEU A 424 -10.80 -2.37 26.86
N THR A 425 -10.42 -1.09 26.75
CA THR A 425 -10.25 -0.22 27.91
C THR A 425 -11.60 0.34 28.37
N ALA A 426 -11.66 0.88 29.59
CA ALA A 426 -12.86 1.54 30.10
C ALA A 426 -13.32 2.70 29.18
N ASP A 427 -12.40 3.47 28.61
CA ASP A 427 -12.73 4.59 27.73
C ASP A 427 -13.30 4.11 26.38
N ASP A 428 -12.79 3.02 25.83
CA ASP A 428 -13.36 2.39 24.62
C ASP A 428 -14.75 1.82 24.89
N CYS A 429 -14.96 1.21 26.06
CA CYS A 429 -16.27 0.71 26.48
C CYS A 429 -17.31 1.83 26.59
N MET A 430 -16.91 3.01 27.10
CA MET A 430 -17.75 4.19 27.13
C MET A 430 -18.12 4.66 25.71
N TRP A 431 -17.17 4.67 24.79
CA TRP A 431 -17.42 5.02 23.39
C TRP A 431 -18.46 4.09 22.74
N VAL A 432 -18.32 2.77 22.94
CA VAL A 432 -19.28 1.78 22.41
C VAL A 432 -20.67 1.99 23.01
N LEU A 433 -20.77 2.20 24.33
CA LEU A 433 -22.04 2.45 25.02
C LEU A 433 -22.77 3.69 24.49
N THR A 434 -22.05 4.80 24.35
CA THR A 434 -22.62 6.04 23.80
C THR A 434 -23.04 5.89 22.33
N SER A 435 -22.43 4.95 21.59
CA SER A 435 -22.72 4.71 20.18
C SER A 435 -23.82 3.68 19.91
N SER A 436 -24.15 2.81 20.89
CA SER A 436 -25.11 1.72 20.71
C SER A 436 -26.48 1.95 21.37
N SER A 437 -26.59 2.91 22.30
CA SER A 437 -27.83 3.26 23.03
C SER A 437 -28.60 2.03 23.57
N ASN A 438 -27.90 1.03 24.10
CA ASN A 438 -28.49 -0.24 24.53
C ASN A 438 -28.53 -0.35 26.07
N PRO A 439 -29.73 -0.42 26.70
CA PRO A 439 -29.86 -0.45 28.16
C PRO A 439 -29.30 -1.72 28.80
N THR A 440 -29.43 -2.87 28.13
CA THR A 440 -28.91 -4.15 28.63
C THR A 440 -27.39 -4.18 28.63
N LEU A 441 -26.74 -3.53 27.65
CA LEU A 441 -25.29 -3.40 27.62
C LEU A 441 -24.76 -2.56 28.78
N LEU A 442 -25.47 -1.47 29.10
CA LEU A 442 -25.13 -0.60 30.23
C LEU A 442 -25.20 -1.36 31.56
N GLN A 443 -26.23 -2.17 31.76
CA GLN A 443 -26.35 -3.02 32.93
C GLN A 443 -25.18 -4.03 33.01
N LEU A 444 -24.87 -4.74 31.93
CA LEU A 444 -23.81 -5.75 31.91
C LEU A 444 -22.39 -5.19 32.15
N LEU A 445 -22.13 -3.94 31.79
CA LEU A 445 -20.83 -3.29 31.98
C LEU A 445 -20.68 -2.60 33.35
N THR A 446 -21.80 -2.32 34.02
CA THR A 446 -21.84 -1.67 35.34
C THR A 446 -22.06 -2.67 36.48
N GLU A 447 -22.58 -3.86 36.19
CA GLU A 447 -22.75 -4.92 37.18
C GLU A 447 -21.47 -5.75 37.37
N PRO A 448 -21.09 -6.06 38.62
CA PRO A 448 -20.02 -7.01 38.90
C PRO A 448 -20.48 -8.43 38.61
N SER A 449 -19.92 -9.08 37.58
CA SER A 449 -20.17 -10.49 37.28
C SER A 449 -19.21 -11.40 38.06
N GLN A 450 -19.75 -12.37 38.81
CA GLN A 450 -19.05 -13.48 39.51
C GLN A 450 -17.52 -13.30 39.72
N GLY A 451 -17.14 -12.40 40.64
CA GLY A 451 -15.74 -12.23 41.08
C GLY A 451 -14.90 -11.21 40.30
N GLN A 452 -15.46 -10.52 39.29
CA GLN A 452 -14.81 -9.40 38.59
C GLN A 452 -15.42 -8.05 38.98
N VAL A 453 -14.57 -7.03 39.06
CA VAL A 453 -14.98 -5.64 39.27
C VAL A 453 -15.70 -5.14 38.02
N ALA A 454 -16.76 -4.36 38.20
CA ALA A 454 -17.44 -3.67 37.10
C ALA A 454 -16.45 -2.84 36.28
N ILE A 455 -16.53 -2.94 34.96
CA ILE A 455 -15.60 -2.26 34.04
C ILE A 455 -15.83 -0.76 34.08
N LEU A 456 -17.09 -0.35 34.26
CA LEU A 456 -17.49 1.04 34.27
C LEU A 456 -18.19 1.41 35.58
N PRO A 457 -17.74 2.48 36.27
CA PRO A 457 -18.48 3.02 37.38
C PRO A 457 -19.79 3.63 36.90
N VAL A 458 -20.90 3.23 37.54
CA VAL A 458 -22.28 3.65 37.23
C VAL A 458 -22.37 5.17 37.03
N GLY A 459 -21.80 5.95 37.95
CA GLY A 459 -21.85 7.42 37.87
C GLY A 459 -21.20 8.00 36.62
N ARG A 460 -20.09 7.41 36.15
CA ARG A 460 -19.39 7.87 34.93
C ARG A 460 -20.17 7.46 33.67
N ALA A 461 -20.75 6.26 33.67
CA ALA A 461 -21.60 5.76 32.59
C ALA A 461 -22.87 6.62 32.43
N CYS A 462 -23.59 6.87 33.52
CA CYS A 462 -24.77 7.73 33.52
C CYS A 462 -24.43 9.17 33.09
N SER A 463 -23.34 9.74 33.62
CA SER A 463 -22.94 11.11 33.28
C SER A 463 -22.64 11.29 31.79
N ALA A 464 -22.06 10.29 31.11
CA ALA A 464 -21.76 10.39 29.69
C ALA A 464 -23.01 10.25 28.82
N LEU A 465 -23.92 9.34 29.18
CA LEU A 465 -25.17 9.13 28.45
C LEU A 465 -26.16 10.29 28.64
N LEU A 466 -26.10 11.01 29.77
CA LEU A 466 -26.95 12.17 30.03
C LEU A 466 -26.65 13.38 29.13
N VAL A 467 -25.52 13.37 28.42
CA VAL A 467 -25.16 14.42 27.45
C VAL A 467 -26.11 14.41 26.24
N ASP A 468 -26.63 13.24 25.85
CA ASP A 468 -27.59 13.10 24.75
C ASP A 468 -29.03 12.95 25.28
N PRO A 469 -29.96 13.86 24.94
CA PRO A 469 -31.38 13.76 25.31
C PRO A 469 -32.05 12.44 24.90
N GLN A 470 -31.60 11.81 23.81
CA GLN A 470 -32.18 10.54 23.33
C GLN A 470 -31.84 9.36 24.26
N GLN A 471 -30.77 9.49 25.05
CA GLN A 471 -30.27 8.43 25.93
C GLN A 471 -30.78 8.55 27.37
N HIS A 472 -31.51 9.63 27.71
CA HIS A 472 -32.08 9.84 29.04
C HIS A 472 -32.99 8.70 29.50
N ARG A 473 -33.79 8.13 28.58
CA ARG A 473 -34.65 6.97 28.87
C ARG A 473 -33.86 5.74 29.29
N VAL A 474 -32.71 5.51 28.65
CA VAL A 474 -31.83 4.35 28.94
C VAL A 474 -31.19 4.51 30.33
N VAL A 475 -30.77 5.72 30.69
CA VAL A 475 -30.23 6.02 32.02
C VAL A 475 -31.29 5.85 33.11
N LEU A 476 -32.51 6.35 32.88
CA LEU A 476 -33.61 6.20 33.84
C LEU A 476 -33.96 4.72 34.08
N GLN A 477 -34.02 3.90 33.02
CA GLN A 477 -34.26 2.46 33.15
C GLN A 477 -33.19 1.74 33.99
N LEU A 478 -31.93 2.15 33.87
CA LEU A 478 -30.85 1.60 34.71
C LEU A 478 -30.99 2.05 36.17
N LEU A 479 -31.28 3.32 36.41
CA LEU A 479 -31.46 3.83 37.78
C LEU A 479 -32.65 3.15 38.46
N ASP A 480 -33.76 2.96 37.74
CA ASP A 480 -34.92 2.24 38.25
C ASP A 480 -34.61 0.77 38.56
N SER A 481 -33.79 0.10 37.74
CA SER A 481 -33.38 -1.29 37.98
C SER A 481 -32.45 -1.43 39.19
N LEU A 482 -31.54 -0.47 39.41
CA LEU A 482 -30.68 -0.43 40.59
C LEU A 482 -31.49 -0.16 41.86
N MET A 483 -32.41 0.82 41.83
CA MET A 483 -33.30 1.15 42.95
C MET A 483 -34.20 -0.02 43.36
N SER A 484 -34.72 -0.77 42.38
CA SER A 484 -35.53 -1.96 42.63
C SER A 484 -34.73 -3.09 43.30
N ARG A 485 -33.42 -3.15 43.05
CA ARG A 485 -32.53 -4.16 43.62
C ARG A 485 -32.16 -3.87 45.06
N GLU A 486 -31.89 -2.61 45.40
CA GLU A 486 -31.68 -2.18 46.80
C GLU A 486 -32.91 -2.48 47.67
N GLN A 487 -34.11 -2.29 47.14
CA GLN A 487 -35.36 -2.62 47.84
C GLN A 487 -35.53 -4.14 48.06
N GLY A 488 -35.12 -4.98 47.11
CA GLY A 488 -35.14 -6.45 47.24
C GLY A 488 -34.12 -7.00 48.23
N GLU A 489 -32.92 -6.41 48.31
CA GLU A 489 -31.90 -6.79 49.31
C GLU A 489 -32.32 -6.35 50.71
N SER A 490 -32.99 -5.19 50.85
CA SER A 490 -33.53 -4.73 52.14
C SER A 490 -34.75 -5.52 52.64
N ALA A 491 -35.45 -6.26 51.77
CA ALA A 491 -36.60 -7.09 52.12
C ALA A 491 -36.25 -8.56 52.42
N SER A 492 -34.98 -8.95 52.28
CA SER A 492 -34.48 -10.31 52.54
C SER A 492 -33.58 -10.42 53.78
N CYS A 493 -33.50 -9.35 54.59
CA CYS A 493 -32.88 -9.34 55.91
C CYS A 493 -33.90 -9.51 57.04
#